data_AF-A0A6I2FI24-F1
#
_entry.id   AF-A0A6I2FI24-F1
#
_cell.length_a   1.000
_cell.length_b   1.000
_cell.length_c   1.000
_cell.angle_alpha   90.00
_cell.angle_beta   90.00
_cell.angle_gamma   90.00
#
_symmetry.space_group_name_H-M   'P 1'
#
loop_
_entity.id
_entity.type
_entity.pdbx_description
1 polymer ?
#
loop_
_entity_poly.entity_id
_entity_poly.type
_entity_poly.pdbx_seq_one_letter_code
_entity_poly.pdbx_strand_id
1 'polypeptide(L)'
;MNSVSDYSEASADIRLEGQELSHLSIEAGHFFMEDFGSNDDRIKVQLRQVVPQIAAYTAAAQAEFGPAARVSTCFLIDDYFRHDTDPTVILDELLTAAAECGVRIDYLAREAGCAQVPVFVNGEPTARPIELASMMAARVVPEPEQNATGRRPSTMESGWLSNGTRSSEFAVAQAMRVAQYCPPEEFGARNHSIFLDVQLWRRWTERGDGGQVERTQWSCPFLTSIWQLLRLGMIRDRGAVVAQPAEWTGTWPNDWKKMPAVVKLNSEAEPFAAYRAVSILPHTYLSIEHAVRLILDHLQIDEAVYQQVLDRGRVEEFPISVPRAATHRLSHVFVSAVGTT
;
A
#
# COMPACT_ATOMS: atom_id res chain seq x y z
N MET A 1 -28.40 12.54 -45.56
CA MET A 1 -28.04 11.59 -44.49
C MET A 1 -26.75 12.09 -43.88
N ASN A 2 -26.85 12.74 -42.73
CA ASN A 2 -25.69 13.34 -42.05
C ASN A 2 -24.80 12.22 -41.50
N SER A 3 -23.51 12.29 -41.83
CA SER A 3 -22.47 11.48 -41.21
C SER A 3 -22.40 11.87 -39.73
N VAL A 4 -22.80 10.95 -38.85
CA VAL A 4 -22.46 11.06 -37.44
C VAL A 4 -20.95 10.87 -37.36
N SER A 5 -20.22 11.95 -37.06
CA SER A 5 -18.84 11.84 -36.65
C SER A 5 -18.85 11.14 -35.29
N ASP A 6 -18.47 9.87 -35.25
CA ASP A 6 -18.24 9.18 -34.00
C ASP A 6 -17.16 9.94 -33.22
N TYR A 7 -17.56 10.50 -32.10
CA TYR A 7 -16.66 11.12 -31.15
C TYR A 7 -16.01 9.99 -30.35
N SER A 8 -14.72 9.74 -30.55
CA SER A 8 -13.92 8.91 -29.63
C SER A 8 -12.99 9.80 -28.82
N GLU A 9 -13.04 9.67 -27.50
CA GLU A 9 -12.12 10.33 -26.59
C GLU A 9 -10.69 9.80 -26.82
N ALA A 10 -9.66 10.66 -26.75
CA ALA A 10 -8.26 10.28 -27.03
C ALA A 10 -7.70 9.20 -26.07
N SER A 11 -8.44 8.85 -25.01
CA SER A 11 -8.18 7.78 -24.06
C SER A 11 -8.68 6.39 -24.51
N ALA A 12 -9.49 6.31 -25.56
CA ALA A 12 -10.18 5.08 -25.97
C ALA A 12 -9.26 3.95 -26.47
N ASP A 13 -8.01 4.27 -26.83
CA ASP A 13 -7.01 3.31 -27.35
C ASP A 13 -5.75 3.19 -26.46
N ILE A 14 -5.86 3.51 -25.16
CA ILE A 14 -4.73 3.26 -24.26
C ILE A 14 -4.60 1.76 -24.00
N ARG A 15 -3.57 1.15 -24.59
CA ARG A 15 -3.24 -0.27 -24.36
C ARG A 15 -2.91 -0.49 -22.88
N LEU A 16 -3.66 -1.38 -22.25
CA LEU A 16 -3.41 -1.83 -20.89
C LEU A 16 -2.22 -2.81 -20.87
N GLU A 17 -1.14 -2.44 -20.18
CA GLU A 17 0.00 -3.31 -19.97
C GLU A 17 -0.34 -4.43 -18.98
N GLY A 18 -0.03 -5.67 -19.37
CA GLY A 18 -0.05 -6.81 -18.46
C GLY A 18 1.20 -6.84 -17.58
N GLN A 19 1.10 -7.55 -16.46
CA GLN A 19 2.22 -7.80 -15.56
C GLN A 19 2.26 -9.29 -15.23
N GLU A 20 3.47 -9.82 -15.02
CA GLU A 20 3.66 -11.18 -14.51
C GLU A 20 3.21 -11.27 -13.04
N LEU A 21 2.64 -12.42 -12.67
CA LEU A 21 2.09 -12.64 -11.33
C LEU A 21 2.65 -13.91 -10.69
N SER A 22 3.13 -13.76 -9.46
CA SER A 22 3.32 -14.84 -8.51
C SER A 22 1.97 -15.35 -7.99
N HIS A 23 1.94 -16.56 -7.46
CA HIS A 23 0.77 -17.04 -6.72
C HIS A 23 0.64 -16.32 -5.38
N LEU A 24 1.78 -16.07 -4.72
CA LEU A 24 1.84 -15.43 -3.42
C LEU A 24 3.02 -14.46 -3.34
N SER A 25 2.74 -13.24 -2.90
CA SER A 25 3.76 -12.32 -2.39
C SER A 25 3.77 -12.41 -0.86
N ILE A 26 4.95 -12.49 -0.25
CA ILE A 26 5.14 -12.53 1.21
C ILE A 26 5.97 -11.31 1.64
N GLU A 27 5.38 -10.42 2.44
CA GLU A 27 6.12 -9.32 3.04
C GLU A 27 6.75 -9.81 4.35
N ALA A 28 8.08 -9.87 4.34
CA ALA A 28 8.92 -10.38 5.42
C ALA A 28 9.12 -9.35 6.55
N GLY A 29 8.48 -8.19 6.46
CA GLY A 29 8.47 -7.18 7.49
C GLY A 29 8.30 -5.77 6.93
N HIS A 30 7.96 -4.87 7.84
CA HIS A 30 7.88 -3.44 7.66
C HIS A 30 8.50 -2.80 8.91
N PHE A 31 9.73 -2.32 8.78
CA PHE A 31 10.45 -1.66 9.89
C PHE A 31 10.24 -0.16 9.80
N PHE A 32 10.01 0.47 10.96
CA PHE A 32 10.17 1.91 11.08
C PHE A 32 11.66 2.24 11.10
N MET A 33 12.05 3.41 10.58
CA MET A 33 13.46 3.82 10.60
C MET A 33 14.03 3.92 12.02
N GLU A 34 13.18 4.16 13.03
CA GLU A 34 13.53 4.15 14.44
C GLU A 34 13.96 2.76 14.96
N ASP A 35 13.72 1.69 14.21
CA ASP A 35 14.20 0.35 14.54
C ASP A 35 15.68 0.12 14.16
N PHE A 36 16.28 1.01 13.36
CA PHE A 36 17.68 0.94 12.93
C PHE A 36 18.61 1.79 13.81
N GLY A 37 19.89 1.39 13.93
CA GLY A 37 20.96 2.20 14.52
C GLY A 37 21.04 2.28 16.05
N SER A 38 20.15 1.61 16.80
CA SER A 38 20.22 1.58 18.28
C SER A 38 20.42 0.19 18.89
N ASN A 39 20.12 -0.91 18.16
CA ASN A 39 20.38 -2.28 18.63
C ASN A 39 20.20 -3.35 17.52
N ASP A 40 21.28 -3.80 16.87
CA ASP A 40 21.30 -4.89 15.86
C ASP A 40 20.46 -6.12 16.25
N ASP A 41 20.33 -6.40 17.54
CA ASP A 41 19.57 -7.55 18.03
C ASP A 41 18.07 -7.45 17.75
N ARG A 42 17.49 -6.24 17.66
CA ARG A 42 16.02 -6.08 17.47
C ARG A 42 15.57 -6.54 16.09
N ILE A 43 16.27 -6.11 15.04
CA ILE A 43 15.99 -6.53 13.66
C ILE A 43 16.13 -8.04 13.53
N LYS A 44 17.21 -8.62 14.08
CA LYS A 44 17.45 -10.07 14.06
C LYS A 44 16.37 -10.84 14.83
N VAL A 45 15.91 -10.35 15.99
CA VAL A 45 14.82 -11.00 16.74
C VAL A 45 13.53 -11.02 15.93
N GLN A 46 13.16 -9.92 15.27
CA GLN A 46 11.97 -9.88 14.41
C GLN A 46 12.12 -10.83 13.21
N LEU A 47 13.24 -10.78 12.49
CA LEU A 47 13.49 -11.65 11.34
C LEU A 47 13.44 -13.14 11.72
N ARG A 48 13.94 -13.53 12.88
CA ARG A 48 13.83 -14.92 13.38
C ARG A 48 12.38 -15.36 13.60
N GLN A 49 11.47 -14.45 13.96
CA GLN A 49 10.03 -14.76 14.07
C GLN A 49 9.36 -14.88 12.69
N VAL A 50 9.88 -14.18 11.69
CA VAL A 50 9.38 -14.17 10.31
C VAL A 50 9.72 -15.47 9.57
N VAL A 51 10.92 -16.01 9.74
CA VAL A 51 11.39 -17.24 9.05
C VAL A 51 10.37 -18.39 9.05
N PRO A 52 9.84 -18.86 10.20
CA PRO A 52 8.89 -19.97 10.20
C PRO A 52 7.58 -19.62 9.49
N GLN A 53 7.18 -18.34 9.47
CA GLN A 53 5.98 -17.89 8.78
C GLN A 53 6.18 -17.91 7.27
N ILE A 54 7.31 -17.42 6.75
CA ILE A 54 7.64 -17.51 5.32
C ILE A 54 7.60 -18.98 4.87
N ALA A 55 8.23 -19.88 5.63
CA ALA A 55 8.24 -21.31 5.30
C ALA A 55 6.83 -21.90 5.26
N ALA A 56 5.97 -21.57 6.24
CA ALA A 56 4.60 -22.06 6.30
C ALA A 56 3.74 -21.57 5.12
N TYR A 57 3.84 -20.29 4.76
CA TYR A 57 3.07 -19.72 3.66
C TYR A 57 3.56 -20.20 2.28
N THR A 58 4.87 -20.38 2.11
CA THR A 58 5.43 -21.02 0.91
C THR A 58 4.93 -22.46 0.77
N ALA A 59 4.96 -23.25 1.85
CA ALA A 59 4.44 -24.62 1.83
C ALA A 59 2.94 -24.67 1.54
N ALA A 60 2.15 -23.73 2.09
CA ALA A 60 0.73 -23.62 1.80
C ALA A 60 0.47 -23.28 0.33
N ALA A 61 1.22 -22.35 -0.25
CA ALA A 61 1.13 -22.02 -1.68
C ALA A 61 1.50 -23.23 -2.56
N GLN A 62 2.53 -24.00 -2.20
CA GLN A 62 2.91 -25.22 -2.92
C GLN A 62 1.87 -26.33 -2.81
N ALA A 63 1.20 -26.45 -1.66
CA ALA A 63 0.11 -27.39 -1.50
C ALA A 63 -1.14 -27.02 -2.32
N GLU A 64 -1.41 -25.73 -2.50
CA GLU A 64 -2.56 -25.23 -3.27
C GLU A 64 -2.29 -25.18 -4.78
N PHE A 65 -1.12 -24.71 -5.21
CA PHE A 65 -0.79 -24.43 -6.61
C PHE A 65 0.30 -25.34 -7.18
N GLY A 66 0.63 -26.43 -6.49
CA GLY A 66 1.64 -27.40 -6.90
C GLY A 66 3.08 -27.01 -6.54
N PRO A 67 4.05 -27.92 -6.75
CA PRO A 67 5.44 -27.72 -6.33
C PRO A 67 6.13 -26.55 -7.04
N ALA A 68 5.64 -26.15 -8.21
CA ALA A 68 6.12 -25.00 -8.98
C ALA A 68 5.40 -23.69 -8.59
N ALA A 69 4.79 -23.61 -7.41
CA ALA A 69 4.12 -22.40 -6.97
C ALA A 69 5.10 -21.22 -6.92
N ARG A 70 4.78 -20.16 -7.69
CA ARG A 70 5.55 -18.93 -7.73
C ARG A 70 5.32 -18.12 -6.47
N VAL A 71 6.35 -17.99 -5.63
CA VAL A 71 6.30 -17.25 -4.37
C VAL A 71 7.44 -16.25 -4.36
N SER A 72 7.13 -14.98 -4.17
CA SER A 72 8.11 -13.90 -4.02
C SER A 72 8.10 -13.34 -2.61
N THR A 73 9.27 -12.93 -2.11
CA THR A 73 9.37 -12.21 -0.83
C THR A 73 9.70 -10.74 -1.02
N CYS A 74 9.15 -9.88 -0.18
CA CYS A 74 9.45 -8.46 -0.21
C CYS A 74 9.67 -7.87 1.18
N PHE A 75 10.35 -6.74 1.23
CA PHE A 75 10.58 -5.96 2.43
C PHE A 75 10.24 -4.48 2.14
N LEU A 76 9.38 -3.86 2.95
CA LEU A 76 9.05 -2.44 2.82
C LEU A 76 9.83 -1.62 3.85
N ILE A 77 10.56 -0.62 3.37
CA ILE A 77 11.30 0.32 4.23
C ILE A 77 10.60 1.68 4.27
N ASP A 78 10.40 2.21 5.48
CA ASP A 78 9.80 3.54 5.69
C ASP A 78 10.85 4.65 5.50
N ASP A 79 11.10 5.02 4.26
CA ASP A 79 11.91 6.19 3.94
C ASP A 79 11.06 7.47 3.71
N TYR A 80 9.74 7.37 3.86
CA TYR A 80 8.83 8.50 3.64
C TYR A 80 8.81 9.45 4.83
N PHE A 81 8.73 8.91 6.05
CA PHE A 81 8.72 9.70 7.27
C PHE A 81 10.14 10.08 7.74
N ARG A 82 11.16 9.33 7.29
CA ARG A 82 12.57 9.49 7.70
C ARG A 82 13.53 9.41 6.51
N HIS A 83 13.44 10.39 5.62
CA HIS A 83 14.31 10.55 4.45
C HIS A 83 15.68 11.15 4.78
N ASP A 84 15.94 11.48 6.04
CA ASP A 84 17.17 12.08 6.57
C ASP A 84 18.28 11.05 6.86
N THR A 85 18.00 9.75 6.69
CA THR A 85 18.93 8.64 6.95
C THR A 85 19.81 8.31 5.75
N ASP A 86 20.94 7.65 5.98
CA ASP A 86 21.81 7.15 4.90
C ASP A 86 21.35 5.76 4.43
N PRO A 87 20.80 5.62 3.21
CA PRO A 87 20.37 4.33 2.67
C PRO A 87 21.48 3.28 2.64
N THR A 88 22.74 3.67 2.45
CA THR A 88 23.84 2.70 2.37
C THR A 88 24.01 1.96 3.70
N VAL A 89 23.96 2.70 4.81
CA VAL A 89 24.09 2.14 6.17
C VAL A 89 22.88 1.27 6.51
N ILE A 90 21.67 1.80 6.29
CA ILE A 90 20.43 1.13 6.68
C ILE A 90 20.22 -0.17 5.89
N LEU A 91 20.47 -0.15 4.59
CA LEU A 91 20.27 -1.32 3.74
C LEU A 91 21.34 -2.39 3.98
N ASP A 92 22.59 -1.99 4.23
CA ASP A 92 23.65 -2.94 4.57
C ASP A 92 23.34 -3.63 5.91
N GLU A 93 22.87 -2.89 6.93
CA GLU A 93 22.44 -3.45 8.22
C GLU A 93 21.26 -4.44 8.04
N LEU A 94 20.22 -4.03 7.32
CA LEU A 94 19.04 -4.84 7.04
C LEU A 94 19.39 -6.15 6.32
N LEU A 95 20.12 -6.05 5.20
CA LEU A 95 20.42 -7.20 4.34
C LEU A 95 21.41 -8.16 5.00
N THR A 96 22.34 -7.63 5.80
CA THR A 96 23.23 -8.46 6.64
C THR A 96 22.41 -9.24 7.67
N ALA A 97 21.53 -8.56 8.42
CA ALA A 97 20.68 -9.22 9.41
C ALA A 97 19.74 -10.27 8.78
N ALA A 98 19.16 -9.97 7.60
CA ALA A 98 18.34 -10.90 6.83
C ALA A 98 19.13 -12.15 6.43
N ALA A 99 20.34 -11.97 5.88
CA ALA A 99 21.22 -13.08 5.52
C ALA A 99 21.59 -13.95 6.74
N GLU A 100 21.98 -13.34 7.85
CA GLU A 100 22.31 -14.05 9.10
C GLU A 100 21.14 -14.83 9.70
N CYS A 101 19.91 -14.31 9.55
CA CYS A 101 18.70 -14.97 10.03
C CYS A 101 18.12 -15.98 9.04
N GLY A 102 18.65 -16.06 7.81
CA GLY A 102 18.13 -16.93 6.74
C GLY A 102 16.83 -16.41 6.11
N VAL A 103 16.56 -15.10 6.17
CA VAL A 103 15.43 -14.48 5.49
C VAL A 103 15.86 -14.06 4.09
N ARG A 104 15.33 -14.73 3.07
CA ARG A 104 15.47 -14.32 1.67
C ARG A 104 14.53 -13.14 1.40
N ILE A 105 15.07 -12.05 0.88
CA ILE A 105 14.32 -10.88 0.41
C ILE A 105 14.54 -10.78 -1.10
N ASP A 106 13.49 -11.02 -1.90
CA ASP A 106 13.57 -10.90 -3.36
C ASP A 106 13.43 -9.45 -3.82
N TYR A 107 12.59 -8.68 -3.13
CA TYR A 107 12.29 -7.29 -3.46
C TYR A 107 12.40 -6.36 -2.26
N LEU A 108 13.10 -5.25 -2.42
CA LEU A 108 13.09 -4.14 -1.47
C LEU A 108 12.20 -3.03 -2.04
N ALA A 109 11.19 -2.60 -1.29
CA ALA A 109 10.32 -1.51 -1.67
C ALA A 109 10.46 -0.33 -0.72
N ARG A 110 10.28 0.88 -1.25
CA ARG A 110 10.30 2.14 -0.50
C ARG A 110 8.88 2.63 -0.22
N GLU A 111 8.58 3.01 1.01
CA GLU A 111 7.29 3.63 1.35
C GLU A 111 7.11 4.95 0.59
N ALA A 112 8.17 5.73 0.40
CA ALA A 112 8.10 6.93 -0.44
C ALA A 112 7.74 6.63 -1.89
N GLY A 113 8.04 5.42 -2.38
CA GLY A 113 7.62 4.91 -3.68
C GLY A 113 6.10 4.75 -3.81
N CYS A 114 5.37 4.60 -2.70
CA CYS A 114 3.91 4.59 -2.68
C CYS A 114 3.32 6.00 -2.78
N ALA A 115 4.08 7.02 -2.36
CA ALA A 115 3.71 8.41 -2.56
C ALA A 115 4.02 8.88 -3.98
N GLN A 116 5.27 8.67 -4.40
CA GLN A 116 5.82 9.12 -5.68
C GLN A 116 6.73 8.05 -6.28
N VAL A 117 6.42 7.58 -7.49
CA VAL A 117 7.28 6.64 -8.19
C VAL A 117 8.32 7.43 -9.00
N PRO A 118 9.62 7.36 -8.65
CA PRO A 118 10.65 8.00 -9.45
C PRO A 118 10.73 7.35 -10.83
N VAL A 119 10.84 8.18 -11.86
CA VAL A 119 11.05 7.75 -13.25
C VAL A 119 12.50 8.03 -13.60
N PHE A 120 13.22 7.05 -14.12
CA PHE A 120 14.64 7.16 -14.44
C PHE A 120 14.88 7.27 -15.95
N VAL A 121 15.82 8.12 -16.34
CA VAL A 121 16.36 8.19 -17.70
C VAL A 121 17.87 8.14 -17.59
N ASN A 122 18.50 7.15 -18.25
CA ASN A 122 19.95 6.91 -18.18
C ASN A 122 20.49 6.77 -16.74
N GLY A 123 19.72 6.14 -15.85
CA GLY A 123 20.11 5.92 -14.45
C GLY A 123 19.89 7.10 -13.50
N GLU A 124 19.43 8.25 -13.99
CA GLU A 124 19.15 9.43 -13.16
C GLU A 124 17.63 9.66 -13.01
N PRO A 125 17.15 10.04 -11.82
CA PRO A 125 15.74 10.34 -11.59
C PRO A 125 15.35 11.62 -12.33
N THR A 126 14.22 11.58 -13.03
CA THR A 126 13.65 12.74 -13.69
C THR A 126 12.96 13.66 -12.69
N ALA A 127 12.78 14.93 -13.05
CA ALA A 127 12.06 15.91 -12.24
C ALA A 127 10.53 15.67 -12.17
N ARG A 128 10.00 14.68 -12.89
CA ARG A 128 8.56 14.39 -12.99
C ARG A 128 8.28 12.95 -12.58
N PRO A 129 8.21 12.65 -11.28
CA PRO A 129 7.78 11.35 -10.81
C PRO A 129 6.29 11.13 -11.14
N ILE A 130 5.84 9.88 -11.03
CA ILE A 130 4.41 9.57 -11.04
C ILE A 130 3.88 9.85 -9.62
N GLU A 131 2.97 10.81 -9.49
CA GLU A 131 2.32 11.20 -8.23
C GLU A 131 1.29 10.15 -7.78
N LEU A 132 1.78 8.97 -7.39
CA LEU A 132 0.99 7.76 -7.17
C LEU A 132 -0.06 7.95 -6.07
N ALA A 133 0.30 8.54 -4.92
CA ALA A 133 -0.65 8.77 -3.84
C ALA A 133 -1.73 9.79 -4.23
N SER A 134 -1.37 10.87 -4.94
CA SER A 134 -2.35 11.83 -5.48
C SER A 134 -3.32 11.16 -6.45
N MET A 135 -2.79 10.32 -7.34
CA MET A 135 -3.55 9.56 -8.32
C MET A 135 -4.52 8.57 -7.64
N MET A 136 -4.11 7.93 -6.55
CA MET A 136 -4.97 7.02 -5.79
C MET A 136 -5.96 7.77 -4.90
N ALA A 137 -5.60 8.94 -4.36
CA ALA A 137 -6.50 9.76 -3.54
C ALA A 137 -7.72 10.23 -4.36
N ALA A 138 -7.51 10.54 -5.64
CA ALA A 138 -8.59 10.89 -6.56
C ALA A 138 -9.56 9.73 -6.86
N ARG A 139 -9.23 8.49 -6.46
CA ARG A 139 -10.07 7.29 -6.60
C ARG A 139 -10.72 6.84 -5.29
N VAL A 140 -10.54 7.60 -4.21
CA VAL A 140 -11.24 7.33 -2.95
C VAL A 140 -12.70 7.75 -3.13
N VAL A 141 -13.60 6.79 -2.99
CA VAL A 141 -15.04 6.99 -3.04
C VAL A 141 -15.58 6.94 -1.62
N PRO A 142 -15.87 8.09 -0.97
CA PRO A 142 -16.42 8.09 0.38
C PRO A 142 -17.83 7.50 0.39
N GLU A 143 -18.17 6.76 1.43
CA GLU A 143 -19.54 6.30 1.64
C GLU A 143 -20.44 7.50 2.01
N PRO A 144 -21.58 7.71 1.32
CA PRO A 144 -22.43 8.85 1.58
C PRO A 144 -23.16 8.68 2.93
N GLU A 145 -22.98 9.61 3.85
CA GLU A 145 -23.78 9.63 5.08
C GLU A 145 -25.26 9.83 4.73
N GLN A 146 -26.15 8.96 5.23
CA GLN A 146 -27.60 9.15 5.07
C GLN A 146 -28.01 10.43 5.81
N ASN A 147 -28.67 11.36 5.09
CA ASN A 147 -29.04 12.68 5.61
C ASN A 147 -27.84 13.58 5.99
N ALA A 148 -26.73 13.47 5.25
CA ALA A 148 -25.58 14.35 5.40
C ALA A 148 -26.00 15.83 5.46
N THR A 149 -25.63 16.52 6.54
CA THR A 149 -25.94 17.94 6.74
C THR A 149 -24.94 18.88 6.06
N GLY A 150 -23.90 18.33 5.41
CA GLY A 150 -22.78 19.09 4.84
C GLY A 150 -21.86 19.73 5.87
N ARG A 151 -22.02 19.43 7.17
CA ARG A 151 -21.21 20.02 8.25
C ARG A 151 -19.75 19.59 8.21
N ARG A 152 -19.49 18.34 7.81
CA ARG A 152 -18.14 17.82 7.63
C ARG A 152 -17.69 18.16 6.20
N PRO A 153 -16.49 18.74 6.01
CA PRO A 153 -15.90 18.87 4.68
C PRO A 153 -15.80 17.49 4.04
N SER A 154 -15.85 17.42 2.72
CA SER A 154 -15.71 16.15 2.01
C SER A 154 -14.38 15.46 2.37
N THR A 155 -14.28 14.14 2.15
CA THR A 155 -13.00 13.42 2.32
C THR A 155 -11.88 14.06 1.50
N MET A 156 -12.18 14.55 0.30
CA MET A 156 -11.23 15.25 -0.57
C MET A 156 -10.68 16.56 0.01
N GLU A 157 -11.50 17.28 0.77
CA GLU A 157 -11.11 18.54 1.42
C GLU A 157 -10.43 18.28 2.76
N SER A 158 -11.03 17.42 3.60
CA SER A 158 -10.56 17.17 4.96
C SER A 158 -9.34 16.26 5.03
N GLY A 159 -9.21 15.31 4.10
CA GLY A 159 -8.25 14.22 4.18
C GLY A 159 -8.62 13.15 5.21
N TRP A 160 -9.89 13.03 5.59
CA TRP A 160 -10.38 12.00 6.50
C TRP A 160 -11.45 11.13 5.86
N LEU A 161 -11.31 9.81 6.03
CA LEU A 161 -12.25 8.79 5.58
C LEU A 161 -12.93 8.16 6.80
N SER A 162 -14.25 8.01 6.77
CA SER A 162 -14.98 7.36 7.85
C SER A 162 -15.89 6.27 7.30
N ASN A 163 -16.09 5.22 8.10
CA ASN A 163 -16.97 4.10 7.79
C ASN A 163 -18.36 4.24 8.41
N GLY A 164 -18.75 5.44 8.85
CA GLY A 164 -19.96 5.58 9.66
C GLY A 164 -20.37 7.00 10.01
N THR A 165 -21.37 7.09 10.87
CA THR A 165 -21.84 8.32 11.51
C THR A 165 -21.18 8.49 12.88
N ARG A 166 -20.69 9.70 13.17
CA ARG A 166 -20.08 10.02 14.48
C ARG A 166 -21.11 10.12 15.60
N SER A 167 -20.63 10.08 16.83
CA SER A 167 -21.45 10.37 18.00
C SER A 167 -22.06 11.78 17.94
N SER A 168 -23.23 11.96 18.55
CA SER A 168 -23.89 13.27 18.62
C SER A 168 -23.32 14.20 19.69
N GLU A 169 -22.20 13.84 20.33
CA GLU A 169 -21.59 14.61 21.44
C GLU A 169 -21.31 16.07 21.06
N PHE A 170 -20.88 16.30 19.83
CA PHE A 170 -20.59 17.64 19.30
C PHE A 170 -21.68 18.15 18.33
N ALA A 171 -22.86 17.52 18.30
CA ALA A 171 -23.99 17.98 17.51
C ALA A 171 -24.52 19.32 18.06
N VAL A 172 -24.83 20.27 17.17
CA VAL A 172 -25.41 21.56 17.60
C VAL A 172 -26.82 21.30 18.11
N ALA A 173 -27.02 21.35 19.42
CA ALA A 173 -28.34 21.30 20.03
C ALA A 173 -28.95 22.71 20.08
N GLN A 174 -30.26 22.82 19.85
CA GLN A 174 -30.96 24.06 20.17
C GLN A 174 -30.84 24.32 21.68
N ALA A 175 -30.55 25.56 22.09
CA ALA A 175 -30.27 25.90 23.50
C ALA A 175 -31.35 25.47 24.51
N MET A 176 -32.59 25.24 24.04
CA MET A 176 -33.73 24.80 24.86
C MET A 176 -34.06 23.29 24.73
N ARG A 177 -33.25 22.51 24.00
CA ARG A 177 -33.42 21.07 23.85
C ARG A 177 -32.12 20.35 24.21
N VAL A 178 -32.17 19.54 25.26
CA VAL A 178 -31.11 18.56 25.52
C VAL A 178 -31.22 17.49 24.45
N ALA A 179 -30.30 17.48 23.48
CA ALA A 179 -30.24 16.43 22.48
C ALA A 179 -29.85 15.12 23.18
N GLN A 180 -30.56 14.04 22.86
CA GLN A 180 -30.20 12.71 23.36
C GLN A 180 -28.86 12.29 22.73
N TYR A 181 -27.97 11.71 23.54
CA TYR A 181 -26.74 11.12 23.03
C TYR A 181 -27.05 9.98 22.06
N CYS A 182 -26.42 10.03 20.89
CA CYS A 182 -26.40 8.98 19.89
C CYS A 182 -24.95 8.49 19.80
N PRO A 183 -24.69 7.19 20.03
CA PRO A 183 -23.35 6.63 19.86
C PRO A 183 -22.93 6.66 18.38
N PRO A 184 -21.62 6.54 18.09
CA PRO A 184 -21.19 6.40 16.71
C PRO A 184 -21.69 5.08 16.12
N GLU A 185 -22.02 5.08 14.84
CA GLU A 185 -22.62 3.96 14.12
C GLU A 185 -21.84 3.69 12.84
N GLU A 186 -21.40 2.46 12.65
CA GLU A 186 -20.76 1.98 11.43
C GLU A 186 -21.82 1.68 10.36
N PHE A 187 -21.57 2.09 9.12
CA PHE A 187 -22.43 1.80 7.99
C PHE A 187 -22.45 0.29 7.70
N GLY A 188 -23.65 -0.27 7.54
CA GLY A 188 -23.81 -1.70 7.31
C GLY A 188 -23.46 -2.59 8.51
N ALA A 189 -23.34 -2.01 9.72
CA ALA A 189 -23.16 -2.76 10.95
C ALA A 189 -24.22 -3.86 11.11
N ARG A 190 -23.79 -5.03 11.59
CA ARG A 190 -24.70 -6.16 11.86
C ARG A 190 -25.24 -6.10 13.30
N ASN A 191 -24.45 -6.59 14.25
CA ASN A 191 -24.87 -6.73 15.66
C ASN A 191 -24.22 -5.70 16.60
N HIS A 192 -23.16 -5.04 16.15
CA HIS A 192 -22.41 -4.01 16.87
C HIS A 192 -21.72 -3.11 15.85
N SER A 193 -21.38 -1.88 16.26
CA SER A 193 -20.68 -0.92 15.41
C SER A 193 -19.21 -0.82 15.81
N ILE A 194 -18.32 -0.86 14.82
CA ILE A 194 -16.92 -0.49 14.99
C ILE A 194 -16.66 0.75 14.14
N PHE A 195 -16.67 1.91 14.78
CA PHE A 195 -16.50 3.18 14.08
C PHE A 195 -15.02 3.53 13.91
N LEU A 196 -14.62 3.84 12.68
CA LEU A 196 -13.31 4.33 12.29
C LEU A 196 -13.42 5.67 11.58
N ASP A 197 -12.45 6.53 11.90
CA ASP A 197 -12.20 7.79 11.20
C ASP A 197 -10.69 7.89 10.99
N VAL A 198 -10.29 7.76 9.73
CA VAL A 198 -8.91 7.54 9.33
C VAL A 198 -8.42 8.75 8.56
N GLN A 199 -7.32 9.34 9.02
CA GLN A 199 -6.61 10.35 8.27
C GLN A 199 -5.91 9.70 7.08
N LEU A 200 -6.20 10.17 5.87
CA LEU A 200 -5.53 9.78 4.63
C LEU A 200 -4.36 10.72 4.32
N TRP A 201 -4.54 12.01 4.61
CA TRP A 201 -3.50 13.03 4.45
C TRP A 201 -3.74 14.23 5.37
N ARG A 202 -2.69 15.02 5.55
CA ARG A 202 -2.78 16.39 6.07
C ARG A 202 -2.21 17.37 5.06
N ARG A 203 -2.89 18.51 4.89
CA ARG A 203 -2.41 19.63 4.09
C ARG A 203 -2.04 20.81 4.99
N TRP A 204 -0.98 21.51 4.63
CA TRP A 204 -0.63 22.79 5.25
C TRP A 204 0.01 23.71 4.23
N THR A 205 -0.08 25.02 4.46
CA THR A 205 0.57 26.03 3.62
C THR A 205 1.85 26.48 4.29
N GLU A 206 2.96 26.38 3.56
CA GLU A 206 4.27 26.87 3.97
C GLU A 206 4.60 28.15 3.19
N ARG A 207 5.27 29.11 3.85
CA ARG A 207 5.77 30.32 3.19
C ARG A 207 7.21 30.07 2.75
N GLY A 208 7.44 30.08 1.44
CA GLY A 208 8.79 30.00 0.86
C GLY A 208 9.16 31.26 0.07
N ASP A 209 10.40 31.31 -0.42
CA ASP A 209 10.96 32.44 -1.17
C ASP A 209 10.17 32.77 -2.47
N GLY A 210 9.33 31.83 -2.95
CA GLY A 210 8.46 31.99 -4.13
C GLY A 210 6.97 32.17 -3.82
N GLY A 211 6.57 32.33 -2.56
CA GLY A 211 5.17 32.49 -2.16
C GLY A 211 4.64 31.39 -1.23
N GLN A 212 3.31 31.26 -1.16
CA GLN A 212 2.66 30.20 -0.40
C GLN A 212 2.67 28.89 -1.20
N VAL A 213 3.23 27.84 -0.61
CA VAL A 213 3.28 26.50 -1.19
C VAL A 213 2.42 25.57 -0.34
N GLU A 214 1.45 24.91 -0.95
CA GLU A 214 0.69 23.85 -0.27
C GLU A 214 1.53 22.57 -0.21
N ARG A 215 1.58 21.96 0.97
CA ARG A 215 2.24 20.69 1.25
C ARG A 215 1.19 19.65 1.60
N THR A 216 1.38 18.43 1.13
CA THR A 216 0.59 17.27 1.51
C THR A 216 1.52 16.23 2.12
N GLN A 217 1.16 15.71 3.29
CA GLN A 217 1.75 14.51 3.85
C GLN A 217 0.69 13.41 3.90
N TRP A 218 0.99 12.30 3.25
CA TRP A 218 0.16 11.10 3.23
C TRP A 218 0.34 10.33 4.54
N SER A 219 -0.71 9.68 5.01
CA SER A 219 -0.63 8.83 6.19
C SER A 219 -0.06 7.45 5.84
N CYS A 220 0.62 6.82 6.80
CA CYS A 220 1.10 5.44 6.68
C CYS A 220 0.01 4.47 6.19
N PRO A 221 -1.21 4.38 6.79
CA PRO A 221 -2.23 3.45 6.29
C PRO A 221 -2.68 3.74 4.84
N PHE A 222 -2.63 4.99 4.39
CA PHE A 222 -2.91 5.29 2.98
C PHE A 222 -1.79 4.80 2.06
N LEU A 223 -0.53 5.04 2.41
CA LEU A 223 0.62 4.52 1.65
C LEU A 223 0.68 2.99 1.67
N THR A 224 0.41 2.36 2.81
CA THR A 224 0.30 0.89 2.93
C THR A 224 -0.85 0.35 2.06
N SER A 225 -1.97 1.05 1.94
CA SER A 225 -3.05 0.63 1.02
C SER A 225 -2.57 0.61 -0.45
N ILE A 226 -1.78 1.61 -0.85
CA ILE A 226 -1.16 1.67 -2.18
C ILE A 226 -0.15 0.53 -2.35
N TRP A 227 0.68 0.29 -1.33
CA TRP A 227 1.63 -0.81 -1.30
C TRP A 227 0.97 -2.17 -1.55
N GLN A 228 -0.15 -2.46 -0.87
CA GLN A 228 -0.89 -3.70 -1.08
C GLN A 228 -1.44 -3.79 -2.52
N LEU A 229 -1.93 -2.70 -3.10
CA LEU A 229 -2.39 -2.67 -4.49
C LEU A 229 -1.24 -2.84 -5.50
N LEU A 230 -0.04 -2.32 -5.22
CA LEU A 230 1.17 -2.56 -6.03
C LEU A 230 1.55 -4.05 -6.01
N ARG A 231 1.57 -4.68 -4.83
CA ARG A 231 1.83 -6.11 -4.67
C ARG A 231 0.76 -6.99 -5.33
N LEU A 232 -0.47 -6.51 -5.45
CA LEU A 232 -1.53 -7.21 -6.18
C LEU A 232 -1.55 -6.88 -7.69
N GLY A 233 -0.66 -6.02 -8.18
CA GLY A 233 -0.59 -5.62 -9.59
C GLY A 233 -1.79 -4.79 -10.07
N MET A 234 -2.49 -4.10 -9.16
CA MET A 234 -3.80 -3.48 -9.41
C MET A 234 -3.76 -2.02 -9.86
N ILE A 235 -2.57 -1.44 -10.01
CA ILE A 235 -2.41 -0.01 -10.34
C ILE A 235 -1.82 0.16 -11.75
N ARG A 236 -2.37 1.12 -12.50
CA ARG A 236 -1.83 1.61 -13.78
C ARG A 236 -1.84 3.14 -13.81
N ASP A 237 -0.82 3.75 -14.41
CA ASP A 237 -0.85 5.14 -14.88
C ASP A 237 -1.03 5.11 -16.39
N ARG A 238 -2.19 5.60 -16.87
CA ARG A 238 -2.51 5.64 -18.31
C ARG A 238 -2.17 4.32 -19.02
N GLY A 239 -2.65 3.21 -18.45
CA GLY A 239 -2.47 1.86 -18.99
C GLY A 239 -1.12 1.20 -18.67
N ALA A 240 -0.09 1.96 -18.28
CA ALA A 240 1.25 1.42 -17.99
C ALA A 240 1.39 0.90 -16.57
N VAL A 241 2.21 -0.14 -16.39
CA VAL A 241 2.56 -0.66 -15.05
C VAL A 241 3.40 0.37 -14.31
N VAL A 242 3.01 0.69 -13.08
CA VAL A 242 3.75 1.61 -12.19
C VAL A 242 4.67 0.83 -11.26
N ALA A 243 5.73 1.49 -10.77
CA ALA A 243 6.70 0.93 -9.83
C ALA A 243 7.27 -0.44 -10.25
N GLN A 244 7.59 -0.60 -11.54
CA GLN A 244 8.25 -1.81 -12.03
C GLN A 244 9.58 -2.03 -11.27
N PRO A 245 9.83 -3.25 -10.75
CA PRO A 245 11.08 -3.55 -10.05
C PRO A 245 12.30 -3.32 -10.94
N ALA A 246 13.28 -2.57 -10.43
CA ALA A 246 14.57 -2.38 -11.07
C ALA A 246 15.60 -3.36 -10.47
N GLU A 247 16.38 -4.02 -11.32
CA GLU A 247 17.44 -4.94 -10.87
C GLU A 247 18.48 -4.21 -10.02
N TRP A 248 18.91 -4.84 -8.93
CA TRP A 248 19.97 -4.31 -8.09
C TRP A 248 21.33 -4.43 -8.78
N THR A 249 22.06 -3.32 -8.84
CA THR A 249 23.38 -3.24 -9.50
C THR A 249 24.56 -3.50 -8.56
N GLY A 250 24.29 -3.85 -7.30
CA GLY A 250 25.33 -4.13 -6.29
C GLY A 250 25.89 -2.88 -5.59
N THR A 251 25.38 -1.67 -5.87
CA THR A 251 25.79 -0.44 -5.18
C THR A 251 24.57 0.39 -4.80
N TRP A 252 24.48 0.78 -3.53
CA TRP A 252 23.43 1.66 -3.04
C TRP A 252 23.78 3.14 -3.30
N PRO A 253 22.84 3.96 -3.80
CA PRO A 253 23.03 5.40 -3.79
C PRO A 253 23.02 5.90 -2.34
N ASN A 254 23.64 7.03 -2.07
CA ASN A 254 23.65 7.68 -0.75
C ASN A 254 22.45 8.60 -0.48
N ASP A 255 21.45 8.57 -1.35
CA ASP A 255 20.23 9.37 -1.25
C ASP A 255 19.04 8.49 -1.67
N TRP A 256 18.05 8.37 -0.77
CA TRP A 256 16.81 7.66 -1.04
C TRP A 256 16.17 8.09 -2.36
N LYS A 257 16.18 9.38 -2.72
CA LYS A 257 15.55 9.88 -3.95
C LYS A 257 16.13 9.31 -5.23
N LYS A 258 17.36 8.79 -5.19
CA LYS A 258 18.02 8.14 -6.33
C LYS A 258 17.72 6.64 -6.42
N MET A 259 17.02 6.08 -5.43
CA MET A 259 16.60 4.68 -5.46
C MET A 259 15.29 4.51 -6.24
N PRO A 260 15.15 3.42 -7.01
CA PRO A 260 13.86 2.96 -7.51
C PRO A 260 12.81 2.76 -6.41
N ALA A 261 11.53 2.84 -6.75
CA ALA A 261 10.45 2.54 -5.81
C ALA A 261 10.49 1.08 -5.32
N VAL A 262 10.83 0.16 -6.24
CA VAL A 262 11.03 -1.26 -5.95
C VAL A 262 12.35 -1.70 -6.59
N VAL A 263 13.21 -2.33 -5.80
CA VAL A 263 14.49 -2.91 -6.22
C VAL A 263 14.36 -4.43 -6.15
N LYS A 264 14.70 -5.11 -7.23
CA LYS A 264 14.79 -6.57 -7.28
C LYS A 264 16.20 -6.97 -6.85
N LEU A 265 16.30 -7.56 -5.67
CA LEU A 265 17.57 -7.98 -5.06
C LEU A 265 18.06 -9.33 -5.61
N ASN A 266 17.14 -10.16 -6.08
CA ASN A 266 17.44 -11.49 -6.61
C ASN A 266 16.95 -11.60 -8.05
N SER A 267 17.86 -11.81 -9.00
CA SER A 267 17.55 -11.91 -10.44
C SER A 267 16.60 -13.07 -10.76
N GLU A 268 16.67 -14.15 -9.96
CA GLU A 268 15.85 -15.36 -10.09
C GLU A 268 14.55 -15.29 -9.26
N ALA A 269 14.19 -14.10 -8.76
CA ALA A 269 12.94 -13.93 -8.05
C ALA A 269 11.73 -14.15 -8.97
N GLU A 270 10.74 -14.87 -8.43
CA GLU A 270 9.40 -14.93 -8.99
C GLU A 270 8.78 -13.52 -9.03
N PRO A 271 7.80 -13.26 -9.93
CA PRO A 271 7.28 -11.91 -10.14
C PRO A 271 6.87 -11.18 -8.85
N PHE A 272 7.15 -9.87 -8.81
CA PHE A 272 6.84 -9.00 -7.67
C PHE A 272 5.34 -8.95 -7.35
N ALA A 273 4.52 -8.70 -8.37
CA ALA A 273 3.08 -8.68 -8.21
C ALA A 273 2.54 -10.11 -8.09
N ALA A 274 1.43 -10.30 -7.38
CA ALA A 274 0.87 -11.61 -7.08
C ALA A 274 -0.65 -11.62 -7.02
N TYR A 275 -1.25 -12.81 -7.17
CA TYR A 275 -2.70 -12.99 -6.98
C TYR A 275 -3.14 -12.78 -5.53
N ARG A 276 -2.29 -13.16 -4.58
CA ARG A 276 -2.50 -13.00 -3.14
C ARG A 276 -1.25 -12.41 -2.49
N ALA A 277 -1.46 -11.68 -1.41
CA ALA A 277 -0.37 -11.14 -0.60
C ALA A 277 -0.60 -11.47 0.88
N VAL A 278 0.50 -11.81 1.56
CA VAL A 278 0.53 -11.90 3.02
C VAL A 278 1.57 -10.92 3.56
N SER A 279 1.24 -10.27 4.67
CA SER A 279 2.16 -9.40 5.41
C SER A 279 2.41 -9.95 6.81
N ILE A 280 3.67 -10.18 7.14
CA ILE A 280 4.11 -10.64 8.46
C ILE A 280 4.64 -9.41 9.20
N LEU A 281 3.87 -8.91 10.16
CA LEU A 281 4.06 -7.60 10.77
C LEU A 281 4.11 -7.69 12.30
N PRO A 282 4.79 -6.77 12.99
CA PRO A 282 4.64 -6.62 14.43
C PRO A 282 3.19 -6.32 14.83
N HIS A 283 2.77 -6.77 16.02
CA HIS A 283 1.42 -6.52 16.54
C HIS A 283 1.04 -5.02 16.64
N THR A 284 2.02 -4.12 16.68
CA THR A 284 1.78 -2.66 16.65
C THR A 284 1.10 -2.18 15.37
N TYR A 285 1.17 -2.94 14.27
CA TYR A 285 0.53 -2.61 13.00
C TYR A 285 -0.96 -2.96 12.95
N LEU A 286 -1.54 -3.62 13.97
CA LEU A 286 -2.92 -4.10 13.91
C LEU A 286 -3.94 -2.98 13.61
N SER A 287 -3.78 -1.80 14.21
CA SER A 287 -4.66 -0.65 13.96
C SER A 287 -4.44 -0.04 12.57
N ILE A 288 -3.18 -0.04 12.09
CA ILE A 288 -2.83 0.41 10.74
C ILE A 288 -3.50 -0.50 9.72
N GLU A 289 -3.39 -1.82 9.86
CA GLU A 289 -3.99 -2.77 8.93
C GLU A 289 -5.53 -2.77 8.95
N HIS A 290 -6.14 -2.43 10.09
CA HIS A 290 -7.58 -2.20 10.14
C HIS A 290 -7.97 -0.95 9.32
N ALA A 291 -7.19 0.12 9.42
CA ALA A 291 -7.38 1.31 8.60
C ALA A 291 -7.12 1.04 7.11
N VAL A 292 -6.11 0.24 6.76
CA VAL A 292 -5.81 -0.18 5.37
C VAL A 292 -7.01 -0.89 4.75
N ARG A 293 -7.65 -1.82 5.48
CA ARG A 293 -8.85 -2.52 4.99
C ARG A 293 -9.98 -1.54 4.66
N LEU A 294 -10.26 -0.60 5.57
CA LEU A 294 -11.26 0.44 5.34
C LEU A 294 -10.95 1.26 4.06
N ILE A 295 -9.69 1.69 3.92
CA ILE A 295 -9.26 2.50 2.77
C ILE A 295 -9.42 1.70 1.47
N LEU A 296 -8.97 0.44 1.44
CA LEU A 296 -9.07 -0.42 0.26
C LEU A 296 -10.52 -0.67 -0.17
N ASP A 297 -11.45 -0.81 0.78
CA ASP A 297 -12.87 -0.98 0.48
C ASP A 297 -13.50 0.30 -0.14
N HIS A 298 -12.88 1.46 0.07
CA HIS A 298 -13.30 2.75 -0.50
C HIS A 298 -12.46 3.17 -1.73
N LEU A 299 -11.48 2.38 -2.15
CA LEU A 299 -10.68 2.67 -3.33
C LEU A 299 -11.31 2.05 -4.57
N GLN A 300 -11.63 2.89 -5.56
CA GLN A 300 -12.06 2.42 -6.86
C GLN A 300 -10.87 1.85 -7.64
N ILE A 301 -10.92 0.54 -7.88
CA ILE A 301 -9.95 -0.18 -8.72
C ILE A 301 -10.45 -0.16 -10.18
N ASP A 302 -9.51 -0.04 -11.12
CA ASP A 302 -9.80 -0.09 -12.55
C ASP A 302 -10.34 -1.48 -12.95
N GLU A 303 -11.55 -1.51 -13.51
CA GLU A 303 -12.24 -2.74 -13.91
C GLU A 303 -11.48 -3.48 -15.01
N ALA A 304 -10.81 -2.77 -15.93
CA ALA A 304 -10.03 -3.41 -16.99
C ALA A 304 -8.79 -4.12 -16.41
N VAL A 305 -8.16 -3.54 -15.38
CA VAL A 305 -7.06 -4.19 -14.64
C VAL A 305 -7.55 -5.42 -13.90
N TYR A 306 -8.70 -5.31 -13.21
CA TYR A 306 -9.30 -6.45 -12.53
C TYR A 306 -9.60 -7.60 -13.50
N GLN A 307 -10.24 -7.29 -14.63
CA GLN A 307 -10.59 -8.29 -15.63
C GLN A 307 -9.35 -8.98 -16.21
N GLN A 308 -8.26 -8.24 -16.45
CA GLN A 308 -6.99 -8.81 -16.90
C GLN A 308 -6.39 -9.80 -15.88
N VAL A 309 -6.40 -9.46 -14.59
CA VAL A 309 -5.91 -10.37 -13.52
C VAL A 309 -6.81 -11.59 -13.37
N LEU A 310 -8.13 -11.40 -13.44
CA LEU A 310 -9.12 -12.48 -13.38
C LEU A 310 -8.94 -13.46 -14.53
N ASP A 311 -8.79 -12.98 -15.76
CA ASP A 311 -8.61 -13.84 -16.93
C ASP A 311 -7.27 -14.56 -16.91
N ARG A 312 -6.20 -13.92 -16.41
CA ARG A 312 -4.92 -14.59 -16.17
C ARG A 312 -5.05 -15.71 -15.14
N GLY A 313 -5.73 -15.46 -14.01
CA GLY A 313 -5.91 -16.45 -12.94
C GLY A 313 -6.73 -17.67 -13.38
N ARG A 314 -7.66 -17.50 -14.33
CA ARG A 314 -8.48 -18.60 -14.88
C ARG A 314 -7.69 -19.59 -15.73
N VAL A 315 -6.60 -19.15 -16.36
CA VAL A 315 -5.79 -19.97 -17.28
C VAL A 315 -4.52 -20.53 -16.64
N GLU A 316 -4.28 -20.27 -15.36
CA GLU A 316 -3.24 -20.96 -14.59
C GLU A 316 -3.53 -22.48 -14.56
N GLU A 317 -2.47 -23.29 -14.44
CA GLU A 317 -2.58 -24.76 -14.33
C GLU A 317 -3.53 -25.16 -13.18
N PHE A 318 -3.43 -24.45 -12.06
CA PHE A 318 -4.37 -24.49 -10.96
C PHE A 318 -5.19 -23.20 -10.96
N PRO A 319 -6.45 -23.20 -11.43
CA PRO A 319 -7.23 -21.99 -11.57
C PRO A 319 -7.39 -21.22 -10.26
N ILE A 320 -7.17 -19.91 -10.31
CA ILE A 320 -7.17 -19.05 -9.14
C ILE A 320 -8.44 -18.21 -9.11
N SER A 321 -9.18 -18.31 -8.01
CA SER A 321 -10.25 -17.36 -7.72
C SER A 321 -9.65 -16.00 -7.40
N VAL A 322 -10.06 -14.97 -8.14
CA VAL A 322 -9.66 -13.57 -7.92
C VAL A 322 -10.86 -12.77 -7.42
N PRO A 323 -11.07 -12.68 -6.09
CA PRO A 323 -12.09 -11.82 -5.51
C PRO A 323 -11.95 -10.37 -5.98
N ARG A 324 -13.08 -9.72 -6.24
CA ARG A 324 -13.12 -8.30 -6.64
C ARG A 324 -12.60 -7.39 -5.54
N ALA A 325 -13.00 -7.64 -4.29
CA ALA A 325 -12.48 -6.92 -3.14
C ALA A 325 -10.99 -7.27 -2.94
N ALA A 326 -10.11 -6.27 -3.03
CA ALA A 326 -8.67 -6.46 -2.82
C ALA A 326 -8.37 -7.00 -1.42
N THR A 327 -9.13 -6.57 -0.41
CA THR A 327 -9.03 -7.02 0.99
C THR A 327 -9.19 -8.53 1.17
N HIS A 328 -9.91 -9.22 0.26
CA HIS A 328 -10.06 -10.68 0.29
C HIS A 328 -8.85 -11.44 -0.29
N ARG A 329 -7.91 -10.72 -0.91
CA ARG A 329 -6.65 -11.26 -1.44
C ARG A 329 -5.47 -10.99 -0.50
N LEU A 330 -5.72 -10.31 0.63
CA LEU A 330 -4.73 -9.93 1.63
C LEU A 330 -4.88 -10.76 2.91
N SER A 331 -3.75 -11.22 3.43
CA SER A 331 -3.65 -11.91 4.72
C SER A 331 -2.61 -11.24 5.61
N HIS A 332 -2.79 -11.32 6.92
CA HIS A 332 -1.84 -10.75 7.89
C HIS A 332 -1.46 -11.79 8.94
N VAL A 333 -0.19 -11.79 9.31
CA VAL A 333 0.32 -12.52 10.47
C VAL A 333 0.94 -11.48 11.40
N PHE A 334 0.41 -11.40 12.62
CA PHE A 334 0.99 -10.51 13.63
C PHE A 334 1.94 -11.29 14.54
N VAL A 335 3.20 -10.88 14.55
CA VAL A 335 4.22 -11.42 15.45
C VAL A 335 4.41 -10.53 16.67
N SER A 336 4.88 -11.12 17.77
CA SER A 336 5.07 -10.39 19.02
C SER A 336 6.00 -9.20 18.83
N ALA A 337 5.58 -8.03 19.31
CA ALA A 337 6.47 -6.87 19.34
C ALA A 337 7.71 -7.21 20.18
N VAL A 338 8.89 -6.90 19.68
CA VAL A 338 10.11 -6.94 20.48
C VAL A 338 10.00 -5.81 21.49
N GLY A 339 9.60 -6.14 22.72
CA GLY A 339 9.42 -5.16 23.78
C GLY A 339 10.71 -4.39 24.03
N THR A 340 10.58 -3.08 24.21
CA THR A 340 11.61 -2.26 24.86
C THR A 340 11.61 -2.63 26.33
N THR A 341 12.54 -3.50 26.76
CA THR A 341 12.89 -3.60 28.18
C THR A 341 13.73 -2.41 28.60
#